data_AF-A0A938SVU4-F1
#
_entry.id   AF-A0A938SVU4-F1
#
_cell.length_a   1.000
_cell.length_b   1.000
_cell.length_c   1.000
_cell.angle_alpha   90.00
_cell.angle_beta   90.00
_cell.angle_gamma   90.00
#
_symmetry.space_group_name_H-M   'P 1'
#
loop_
_entity.id
_entity.type
_entity.pdbx_description
1 polymer ?
#
loop_
_entity_poly.entity_id
_entity_poly.type
_entity_poly.pdbx_seq_one_letter_code
_entity_poly.pdbx_strand_id
1 'polypeptide(L)'
;MRSIALVMLALAALTGCTTWQGPTEIAVPAGEYDRSVQTAVETLNRLGYQCAVIDREAGLVDTDPLRAGSLVEPWRTDNASLSDGAANTVSPRRRQVRLTWTPVGAEQALVEPTTLVGPVVPGAAAPRSSAAFGTGPLILRAIVSLEQQYTPGDRMSSYSANLSSQFTEPRSATVGPVDRGTWTPVGRDEATEQRILGLIERAIGPTGARVDKKP
;
A
#
# COMPACT_ATOMS: atom_id res chain seq x y z
N MET A 1 -32.97 31.42 7.15
CA MET A 1 -31.88 31.61 6.16
C MET A 1 -30.48 31.60 6.80
N ARG A 2 -30.21 32.32 7.90
CA ARG A 2 -28.90 32.30 8.59
C ARG A 2 -28.45 30.91 9.08
N SER A 3 -29.38 30.08 9.55
CA SER A 3 -29.07 28.72 10.03
C SER A 3 -28.72 27.74 8.90
N ILE A 4 -29.28 27.92 7.70
CA ILE A 4 -28.98 27.07 6.53
C ILE A 4 -27.57 27.36 6.00
N ALA A 5 -27.17 28.64 6.00
CA ALA A 5 -25.82 29.05 5.62
C ALA A 5 -24.75 28.50 6.58
N LEU A 6 -25.05 28.43 7.89
CA LEU A 6 -24.16 27.86 8.90
C LEU A 6 -23.99 26.34 8.74
N VAL A 7 -25.06 25.62 8.43
CA VAL A 7 -24.99 24.17 8.16
C VAL A 7 -24.24 23.87 6.86
N MET A 8 -24.47 24.65 5.78
CA MET A 8 -23.68 24.48 4.54
C MET A 8 -22.20 24.82 4.73
N LEU A 9 -21.86 25.84 5.52
CA LEU A 9 -20.46 26.20 5.80
C LEU A 9 -19.76 25.14 6.65
N ALA A 10 -20.47 24.56 7.63
CA ALA A 10 -19.97 23.44 8.42
C ALA A 10 -19.80 22.16 7.58
N LEU A 11 -20.70 21.91 6.63
CA LEU A 11 -20.61 20.76 5.72
C LEU A 11 -19.49 20.92 4.67
N ALA A 12 -19.23 22.15 4.21
CA ALA A 12 -18.11 22.46 3.33
C ALA A 12 -16.75 22.35 4.03
N ALA A 13 -16.69 22.57 5.35
CA ALA A 13 -15.47 22.36 6.13
C ALA A 13 -15.12 20.87 6.32
N LEU A 14 -16.09 19.96 6.11
CA LEU A 14 -15.89 18.50 6.20
C LEU A 14 -15.44 17.86 4.87
N THR A 15 -15.51 18.59 3.76
CA THR A 15 -15.04 18.13 2.43
C THR A 15 -13.61 18.55 2.12
N GLY A 16 -12.78 18.74 3.14
CA GLY A 16 -11.35 18.99 2.96
C GLY A 16 -10.69 17.74 2.40
N CYS A 17 -10.41 17.72 1.09
CA CYS A 17 -9.46 16.80 0.49
C CYS A 17 -8.07 17.11 1.07
N THR A 18 -7.73 16.47 2.18
CA THR A 18 -6.36 16.42 2.67
C THR A 18 -5.57 15.50 1.76
N THR A 19 -5.08 16.04 0.65
CA THR A 19 -4.03 15.40 -0.12
C THR A 19 -2.77 15.46 0.74
N TRP A 20 -2.40 14.33 1.33
CA TRP A 20 -1.09 14.21 1.94
C TRP A 20 -0.06 14.54 0.85
N GLN A 21 0.86 15.45 1.13
CA GLN A 21 1.95 15.83 0.24
C GLN A 21 3.24 15.32 0.88
N GLY A 22 3.69 14.14 0.46
CA GLY A 22 4.92 13.52 0.92
C GLY A 22 5.74 12.95 -0.24
N PRO A 23 6.95 12.47 0.06
CA PRO A 23 7.82 11.87 -0.94
C PRO A 23 7.16 10.61 -1.53
N THR A 24 7.20 10.48 -2.85
CA THR A 24 6.82 9.24 -3.56
C THR A 24 7.97 8.23 -3.54
N GLU A 25 9.20 8.71 -3.45
CA GLU A 25 10.43 7.93 -3.47
C GLU A 25 11.46 8.60 -2.55
N ILE A 26 12.32 7.81 -1.91
CA ILE A 26 13.41 8.30 -1.04
C ILE A 26 14.73 7.81 -1.59
N ALA A 27 15.71 8.71 -1.73
CA ALA A 27 17.08 8.33 -2.03
C ALA A 27 17.78 7.84 -0.75
N VAL A 28 18.29 6.61 -0.78
CA VAL A 28 19.09 6.02 0.28
C VAL A 28 20.55 6.06 -0.16
N PRO A 29 21.45 6.72 0.61
CA PRO A 29 22.88 6.75 0.32
C PRO A 29 23.51 5.35 0.28
N ALA A 30 24.60 5.21 -0.48
CA ALA A 30 25.38 3.98 -0.50
C ALA A 30 25.88 3.65 0.92
N GLY A 31 25.80 2.38 1.30
CA GLY A 31 26.17 1.91 2.65
C GLY A 31 25.11 2.13 3.75
N GLU A 32 24.00 2.82 3.47
CA GLU A 32 22.90 3.00 4.43
C GLU A 32 21.76 1.98 4.27
N TYR A 33 21.92 1.00 3.37
CA TYR A 33 20.87 0.02 3.06
C TYR A 33 20.33 -0.70 4.31
N ASP A 34 21.19 -1.38 5.07
CA ASP A 34 20.77 -2.14 6.26
C ASP A 34 20.06 -1.27 7.29
N ARG A 35 20.58 -0.06 7.50
CA ARG A 35 19.97 0.94 8.39
C ARG A 35 18.60 1.38 7.89
N SER A 36 18.45 1.60 6.59
CA SER A 36 17.17 1.99 5.99
C SER A 36 16.12 0.89 6.11
N VAL A 37 16.51 -0.39 5.93
CA VAL A 37 15.62 -1.55 6.12
C VAL A 37 15.18 -1.66 7.57
N GLN A 38 16.11 -1.57 8.53
CA GLN A 38 15.76 -1.63 9.95
C GLN A 38 14.82 -0.47 10.34
N THR A 39 15.14 0.75 9.91
CA THR A 39 14.33 1.95 10.19
C THR A 39 12.93 1.83 9.58
N ALA A 40 12.83 1.24 8.39
CA ALA A 40 11.55 0.97 7.73
C ALA A 40 10.72 -0.03 8.52
N VAL A 41 11.30 -1.16 8.92
CA VAL A 41 10.63 -2.20 9.74
C VAL A 41 10.13 -1.62 11.07
N GLU A 42 10.98 -0.86 11.77
CA GLU A 42 10.59 -0.20 13.03
C GLU A 42 9.45 0.81 12.81
N THR A 43 9.48 1.55 11.69
CA THR A 43 8.42 2.50 11.35
C THR A 43 7.10 1.80 11.04
N LEU A 44 7.12 0.72 10.28
CA LEU A 44 5.94 -0.10 9.99
C LEU A 44 5.34 -0.69 11.27
N ASN A 45 6.17 -1.25 12.15
CA ASN A 45 5.74 -1.79 13.43
C ASN A 45 5.09 -0.72 14.32
N ARG A 46 5.64 0.50 14.38
CA ARG A 46 5.03 1.62 15.11
C ARG A 46 3.67 2.04 14.55
N LEU A 47 3.46 1.87 13.25
CA LEU A 47 2.19 2.13 12.58
C LEU A 47 1.19 0.98 12.70
N GLY A 48 1.58 -0.13 13.35
CA GLY A 48 0.75 -1.31 13.55
C GLY A 48 0.82 -2.35 12.42
N TYR A 49 1.65 -2.12 11.40
CA TYR A 49 1.92 -3.12 10.36
C TYR A 49 2.97 -4.12 10.85
N GLN A 50 2.63 -5.40 10.85
CA GLN A 50 3.58 -6.47 11.17
C GLN A 50 4.28 -6.91 9.88
N CYS A 51 5.62 -6.96 9.86
CA CYS A 51 6.36 -7.41 8.69
C CYS A 51 6.30 -8.94 8.57
N ALA A 52 5.64 -9.44 7.52
CA ALA A 52 5.50 -10.87 7.24
C ALA A 52 6.73 -11.43 6.50
N VAL A 53 7.27 -10.65 5.56
CA VAL A 53 8.44 -11.03 4.75
C VAL A 53 9.46 -9.90 4.78
N ILE A 54 10.70 -10.24 5.11
CA ILE A 54 11.85 -9.33 5.03
C ILE A 54 12.92 -10.04 4.22
N ASP A 55 12.97 -9.75 2.93
CA ASP A 55 13.98 -10.27 2.01
C ASP A 55 15.04 -9.19 1.75
N ARG A 56 16.16 -9.29 2.47
CA ARG A 56 17.29 -8.36 2.33
C ARG A 56 18.07 -8.58 1.02
N GLU A 57 17.97 -9.74 0.41
CA GLU A 57 18.65 -10.08 -0.84
C GLU A 57 17.91 -9.51 -2.05
N ALA A 58 16.58 -9.49 -1.99
CA ALA A 58 15.73 -8.89 -3.02
C ALA A 58 15.45 -7.40 -2.81
N GLY A 59 15.79 -6.84 -1.64
CA GLY A 59 15.42 -5.48 -1.30
C GLY A 59 13.90 -5.33 -1.17
N LEU A 60 13.27 -6.27 -0.47
CA LEU A 60 11.80 -6.35 -0.34
C LEU A 60 11.40 -6.52 1.12
N VAL A 61 10.47 -5.68 1.58
CA VAL A 61 9.75 -5.88 2.84
C VAL A 61 8.25 -5.88 2.54
N ASP A 62 7.55 -6.90 3.01
CA ASP A 62 6.11 -7.06 2.86
C ASP A 62 5.46 -7.26 4.24
N THR A 63 4.30 -6.67 4.44
CA THR A 63 3.58 -6.72 5.72
C THR A 63 2.40 -7.65 5.66
N ASP A 64 1.96 -8.12 6.82
CA ASP A 64 0.61 -8.67 6.95
C ASP A 64 -0.43 -7.58 6.64
N PRO A 65 -1.60 -7.95 6.08
CA PRO A 65 -2.66 -7.00 5.82
C PRO A 65 -3.22 -6.40 7.13
N LEU A 66 -3.23 -5.08 7.22
CA LEU A 66 -3.82 -4.33 8.33
C LEU A 66 -5.22 -3.83 7.96
N ARG A 67 -6.23 -4.17 8.77
CA ARG A 67 -7.60 -3.68 8.56
C ARG A 67 -7.66 -2.16 8.62
N ALA A 68 -8.27 -1.52 7.63
CA ALA A 68 -8.44 -0.07 7.59
C ALA A 68 -9.50 0.38 8.62
N GLY A 69 -9.30 1.55 9.24
CA GLY A 69 -10.25 2.10 10.21
C GLY A 69 -11.60 2.42 9.59
N SER A 70 -12.67 2.18 10.32
CA SER A 70 -14.05 2.53 9.95
C SER A 70 -14.49 3.86 10.59
N LEU A 71 -15.63 4.40 10.15
CA LEU A 71 -16.20 5.64 10.71
C LEU A 71 -16.65 5.47 12.17
N VAL A 72 -16.97 4.23 12.58
CA VAL A 72 -17.39 3.90 13.96
C VAL A 72 -16.21 3.71 14.92
N GLU A 73 -14.98 3.82 14.43
CA GLU A 73 -13.75 3.77 15.22
C GLU A 73 -13.08 5.16 15.27
N PRO A 74 -13.69 6.19 15.91
CA PRO A 74 -13.20 7.56 15.86
C PRO A 74 -11.82 7.78 16.49
N TRP A 75 -11.35 6.86 17.35
CA TRP A 75 -9.99 6.87 17.92
C TRP A 75 -8.93 6.41 16.92
N ARG A 76 -9.33 5.83 15.78
CA ARG A 76 -8.43 5.45 14.71
C ARG A 76 -8.17 6.63 13.77
N THR A 77 -6.91 7.03 13.69
CA THR A 77 -6.46 8.18 12.87
C THR A 77 -5.61 7.72 11.68
N ASP A 78 -5.81 6.48 11.20
CA ASP A 78 -5.07 5.90 10.09
C ASP A 78 -5.69 6.19 8.72
N ASN A 79 -6.92 6.70 8.67
CA ASN A 79 -7.57 7.08 7.42
C ASN A 79 -7.10 8.46 6.93
N ALA A 80 -6.91 8.58 5.61
CA ALA A 80 -6.55 9.84 4.98
C ALA A 80 -7.73 10.84 4.92
N SER A 81 -8.96 10.33 4.81
CA SER A 81 -10.18 11.15 4.77
C SER A 81 -11.36 10.52 5.52
N LEU A 82 -12.37 11.34 5.87
CA LEU A 82 -13.63 10.85 6.43
C LEU A 82 -14.41 9.98 5.42
N SER A 83 -14.30 10.29 4.13
CA SER A 83 -14.87 9.47 3.05
C SER A 83 -14.28 8.06 3.02
N ASP A 84 -12.98 7.92 3.30
CA ASP A 84 -12.35 6.59 3.41
C ASP A 84 -12.92 5.83 4.59
N GLY A 85 -13.08 6.49 5.74
CA GLY A 85 -13.72 5.88 6.91
C GLY A 85 -15.15 5.41 6.65
N ALA A 86 -15.95 6.21 5.93
CA ALA A 86 -17.30 5.83 5.52
C ALA A 86 -17.29 4.64 4.54
N ALA A 87 -16.41 4.67 3.54
CA ALA A 87 -16.26 3.57 2.59
C ALA A 87 -15.84 2.26 3.28
N ASN A 88 -14.91 2.33 4.24
CA ASN A 88 -14.46 1.19 5.04
C ASN A 88 -15.55 0.64 5.97
N THR A 89 -16.57 1.45 6.29
CA THR A 89 -17.73 1.03 7.10
C THR A 89 -18.72 0.22 6.26
N VAL A 90 -18.96 0.67 5.01
CA VAL A 90 -19.88 -0.01 4.09
C VAL A 90 -19.25 -1.27 3.51
N SER A 91 -17.95 -1.23 3.21
CA SER A 91 -17.19 -2.34 2.62
C SER A 91 -15.89 -2.49 3.39
N PRO A 92 -15.71 -3.55 4.19
CA PRO A 92 -14.48 -3.78 4.92
C PRO A 92 -13.27 -3.78 3.98
N ARG A 93 -12.28 -2.96 4.31
CA ARG A 93 -11.01 -2.87 3.57
C ARG A 93 -9.82 -3.17 4.47
N ARG A 94 -8.73 -3.63 3.86
CA ARG A 94 -7.42 -3.81 4.50
C ARG A 94 -6.33 -3.26 3.60
N ARG A 95 -5.22 -2.85 4.23
CA ARG A 95 -4.04 -2.28 3.59
C ARG A 95 -2.88 -3.26 3.75
N GLN A 96 -2.17 -3.52 2.66
CA GLN A 96 -0.91 -4.26 2.70
C GLN A 96 0.20 -3.35 2.20
N VAL A 97 1.31 -3.30 2.94
CA VAL A 97 2.45 -2.44 2.59
C VAL A 97 3.56 -3.29 2.02
N ARG A 98 4.04 -2.87 0.85
CA ARG A 98 5.24 -3.41 0.22
C ARG A 98 6.27 -2.31 0.02
N LEU A 99 7.45 -2.51 0.57
CA LEU A 99 8.60 -1.63 0.39
C LEU A 99 9.61 -2.31 -0.51
N THR A 100 10.12 -1.57 -1.49
CA THR A 100 11.14 -2.05 -2.42
C THR A 100 12.31 -1.09 -2.47
N TRP A 101 13.53 -1.63 -2.40
CA TRP A 101 14.77 -0.91 -2.66
C TRP A 101 15.26 -1.27 -4.06
N THR A 102 15.55 -0.25 -4.87
CA THR A 102 16.05 -0.44 -6.23
C THR A 102 17.30 0.41 -6.42
N PRO A 103 18.41 -0.14 -6.96
CA PRO A 103 19.57 0.67 -7.28
C PRO A 103 19.24 1.75 -8.31
N VAL A 104 19.75 2.97 -8.12
CA VAL A 104 19.58 4.05 -9.10
C VAL A 104 20.17 3.60 -10.44
N GLY A 105 19.37 3.67 -11.51
CA GLY A 105 19.77 3.20 -12.85
C GLY A 105 19.53 1.71 -13.11
N ALA A 106 19.04 0.94 -12.13
CA ALA A 106 18.53 -0.42 -12.33
C ALA A 106 17.05 -0.43 -12.77
N GLU A 107 16.44 0.74 -12.98
CA GLU A 107 15.12 0.85 -13.61
C GLU A 107 15.22 0.18 -14.96
N GLN A 108 14.56 -0.98 -15.05
CA GLN A 108 14.68 -2.00 -16.07
C GLN A 108 15.18 -1.40 -17.37
N ALA A 109 16.45 -1.67 -17.69
CA ALA A 109 16.80 -1.78 -19.08
C ALA A 109 15.82 -2.83 -19.61
N LEU A 110 14.74 -2.37 -20.27
CA LEU A 110 14.06 -3.13 -21.29
C LEU A 110 15.17 -3.41 -22.30
N VAL A 111 15.95 -4.44 -22.02
CA VAL A 111 16.84 -5.05 -22.99
C VAL A 111 15.84 -5.57 -24.01
N GLU A 112 15.56 -4.77 -25.03
CA GLU A 112 14.90 -5.26 -26.23
C GLU A 112 15.78 -6.41 -26.69
N PRO A 113 15.33 -7.66 -26.51
CA PRO A 113 16.23 -8.76 -26.74
C PRO A 113 16.33 -8.86 -28.26
N THR A 114 17.48 -8.47 -28.82
CA THR A 114 17.84 -8.69 -30.24
C THR A 114 17.64 -10.16 -30.65
N THR A 115 17.55 -11.06 -29.68
CA THR A 115 17.18 -12.46 -29.84
C THR A 115 15.94 -12.75 -29.00
N LEU A 116 14.83 -13.14 -29.63
CA LEU A 116 13.63 -13.60 -28.93
C LEU A 116 13.97 -14.80 -28.03
N VAL A 117 14.17 -14.53 -26.74
CA VAL A 117 14.26 -15.57 -25.71
C VAL A 117 12.82 -15.87 -25.27
N GLY A 118 12.48 -17.15 -25.16
CA GLY A 118 11.14 -17.61 -24.78
C GLY A 118 10.65 -17.05 -23.44
N PRO A 119 9.38 -17.32 -23.07
CA PRO A 119 8.77 -16.77 -21.87
C PRO A 119 9.62 -17.08 -20.64
N VAL A 120 9.94 -16.03 -19.88
CA VAL A 120 10.71 -16.12 -18.65
C VAL A 120 9.95 -17.02 -17.68
N VAL A 121 10.47 -18.23 -17.46
CA VAL A 121 9.90 -19.16 -16.48
C VAL A 121 10.12 -18.62 -15.08
N PRO A 122 9.14 -18.74 -14.16
CA PRO A 122 9.34 -18.44 -12.75
C PRO A 122 10.56 -19.21 -12.22
N GLY A 123 11.63 -18.50 -11.84
CA GLY A 123 12.89 -19.09 -11.38
C GLY A 123 14.11 -18.83 -12.27
N ALA A 124 13.93 -18.33 -13.50
CA ALA A 124 15.04 -17.82 -14.30
C ALA A 124 15.66 -16.61 -13.57
N ALA A 125 16.96 -16.63 -13.38
CA ALA A 125 17.70 -15.71 -12.52
C ALA A 125 17.54 -14.25 -12.96
N ALA A 126 16.57 -13.54 -12.38
CA ALA A 126 16.77 -12.12 -12.12
C ALA A 126 18.08 -11.99 -11.31
N PRO A 127 18.92 -10.97 -11.53
CA PRO A 127 20.08 -10.72 -10.69
C PRO A 127 19.61 -10.40 -9.26
N ARG A 128 19.48 -11.46 -8.45
CA ARG A 128 19.17 -11.45 -7.02
C ARG A 128 20.47 -11.30 -6.24
N SER A 129 21.18 -10.19 -6.39
CA SER A 129 22.41 -10.00 -5.62
C SER A 129 22.28 -8.83 -4.67
N SER A 130 22.21 -9.16 -3.37
CA SER A 130 22.45 -8.24 -2.25
C SER A 130 23.67 -7.34 -2.44
N ALA A 131 24.68 -7.83 -3.17
CA ALA A 131 25.90 -7.09 -3.50
C ALA A 131 25.63 -5.72 -4.19
N ALA A 132 24.51 -5.58 -4.91
CA ALA A 132 24.13 -4.32 -5.54
C ALA A 132 23.70 -3.26 -4.51
N PHE A 133 23.14 -3.67 -3.36
CA PHE A 133 22.57 -2.75 -2.37
C PHE A 133 23.60 -2.05 -1.48
N GLY A 134 24.84 -2.55 -1.42
CA GLY A 134 25.92 -1.95 -0.62
C GLY A 134 26.76 -0.91 -1.34
N THR A 135 26.77 -0.90 -2.68
CA THR A 135 27.81 -0.21 -3.47
C THR A 135 27.34 1.11 -4.08
N GLY A 136 26.04 1.25 -4.36
CA GLY A 136 25.47 2.40 -5.07
C GLY A 136 24.30 3.05 -4.32
N PRO A 137 23.90 4.27 -4.72
CA PRO A 137 22.69 4.90 -4.20
C PRO A 137 21.45 4.07 -4.58
N LEU A 138 20.50 3.99 -3.66
CA LEU A 138 19.25 3.25 -3.83
C LEU A 138 18.06 4.19 -3.80
N ILE A 139 16.96 3.73 -4.38
CA ILE A 139 15.65 4.36 -4.32
C ILE A 139 14.75 3.43 -3.52
N LEU A 140 14.21 3.93 -2.41
CA LEU A 140 13.17 3.29 -1.64
C LEU A 140 11.80 3.74 -2.16
N ARG A 141 10.96 2.77 -2.54
CA ARG A 141 9.56 2.97 -2.93
C ARG A 141 8.63 2.22 -1.99
N ALA A 142 7.49 2.82 -1.68
CA ALA A 142 6.41 2.17 -0.92
C ALA A 142 5.18 2.02 -1.82
N ILE A 143 4.59 0.84 -1.80
CA ILE A 143 3.30 0.55 -2.42
C ILE A 143 2.37 0.07 -1.32
N VAL A 144 1.23 0.73 -1.16
CA VAL A 144 0.18 0.32 -0.23
C VAL A 144 -1.02 -0.14 -1.04
N SER A 145 -1.22 -1.44 -1.10
CA SER A 145 -2.37 -2.05 -1.76
C SER A 145 -3.58 -1.99 -0.86
N LEU A 146 -4.71 -1.52 -1.40
CA LEU A 146 -6.02 -1.61 -0.78
C LEU A 146 -6.73 -2.84 -1.28
N GLU A 147 -7.14 -3.68 -0.35
CA GLU A 147 -7.97 -4.84 -0.63
C GLU A 147 -9.33 -4.67 0.00
N GLN A 148 -10.37 -5.02 -0.74
CA GLN A 148 -11.75 -4.98 -0.27
C GLN A 148 -12.29 -6.39 -0.10
N GLN A 149 -13.06 -6.60 0.96
CA GLN A 149 -13.71 -7.87 1.17
C GLN A 149 -14.86 -8.05 0.18
N TYR A 150 -14.86 -9.16 -0.53
CA TYR A 150 -15.95 -9.60 -1.39
C TYR A 150 -16.35 -11.02 -1.01
N THR A 151 -17.60 -11.17 -0.59
CA THR A 151 -18.23 -12.47 -0.35
C THR A 151 -19.18 -12.77 -1.50
N PRO A 152 -18.89 -13.75 -2.37
CA PRO A 152 -19.78 -14.13 -3.45
C PRO A 152 -21.16 -14.53 -2.90
N GLY A 153 -22.22 -14.11 -3.58
CA GLY A 153 -23.60 -14.47 -3.25
C GLY A 153 -24.26 -13.58 -2.19
N ASP A 154 -23.52 -12.69 -1.53
CA ASP A 154 -24.10 -11.72 -0.60
C ASP A 154 -24.92 -10.66 -1.36
N ARG A 155 -26.18 -10.52 -0.99
CA ARG A 155 -27.08 -9.46 -1.47
C ARG A 155 -27.56 -8.64 -0.30
N MET A 156 -27.13 -7.38 -0.25
CA MET A 156 -27.62 -6.44 0.75
C MET A 156 -29.06 -6.06 0.43
N SER A 157 -29.94 -6.12 1.44
CA SER A 157 -31.32 -5.66 1.24
C SER A 157 -31.37 -4.13 1.18
N SER A 158 -32.37 -3.58 0.49
CA SER A 158 -32.58 -2.14 0.41
C SER A 158 -33.10 -1.51 1.71
N TYR A 159 -33.61 -2.32 2.65
CA TYR A 159 -34.27 -1.84 3.87
C TYR A 159 -33.38 -1.95 5.13
N SER A 160 -32.57 -3.01 5.24
CA SER A 160 -31.72 -3.25 6.41
C SER A 160 -30.50 -4.10 6.06
N ALA A 161 -29.35 -3.75 6.63
CA ALA A 161 -28.15 -4.55 6.54
C ALA A 161 -28.33 -5.95 7.17
N ASN A 162 -29.18 -6.07 8.20
CA ASN A 162 -29.46 -7.36 8.87
C ASN A 162 -30.36 -8.31 8.06
N LEU A 163 -30.90 -7.83 6.94
CA LEU A 163 -31.72 -8.62 6.02
C LEU A 163 -30.92 -9.03 4.77
N SER A 164 -29.59 -8.99 4.83
CA SER A 164 -28.75 -9.50 3.75
C SER A 164 -29.02 -11.00 3.53
N SER A 165 -29.24 -11.38 2.28
CA SER A 165 -29.41 -12.79 1.91
C SER A 165 -28.18 -13.28 1.16
N GLN A 166 -27.71 -14.49 1.46
CA GLN A 166 -26.65 -15.13 0.71
C GLN A 166 -27.22 -16.26 -0.15
N PHE A 167 -26.87 -16.31 -1.43
CA PHE A 167 -27.10 -17.49 -2.26
C PHE A 167 -25.82 -18.32 -2.34
N THR A 168 -25.92 -19.61 -2.02
CA THR A 168 -24.83 -20.56 -2.23
C THR A 168 -25.06 -21.29 -3.55
N GLU A 169 -24.11 -21.21 -4.48
CA GLU A 169 -24.16 -22.00 -5.70
C GLU A 169 -23.85 -23.48 -5.39
N PRO A 170 -24.80 -24.42 -5.58
CA PRO A 170 -24.58 -25.83 -5.26
C PRO A 170 -23.57 -26.52 -6.20
N ARG A 171 -23.15 -25.85 -7.28
CA ARG A 171 -22.20 -26.35 -8.28
C ARG A 171 -20.76 -25.87 -8.09
N SER A 172 -20.43 -25.16 -7.01
CA SER A 172 -19.05 -24.68 -6.73
C SER A 172 -18.06 -25.79 -6.35
N ALA A 173 -18.33 -27.05 -6.72
CA ALA A 173 -17.32 -28.10 -6.82
C ALA A 173 -16.55 -27.95 -8.15
N THR A 174 -15.99 -26.77 -8.40
CA THR A 174 -15.17 -26.55 -9.59
C THR A 174 -13.76 -27.05 -9.30
N VAL A 175 -13.34 -28.06 -10.06
CA VAL A 175 -11.98 -28.62 -10.07
C VAL A 175 -11.05 -27.58 -10.71
N GLY A 176 -10.41 -26.75 -9.88
CA GLY A 176 -9.41 -25.77 -10.30
C GLY A 176 -8.87 -24.97 -9.11
N PRO A 177 -7.71 -24.30 -9.23
CA PRO A 177 -7.21 -23.38 -8.22
C PRO A 177 -8.09 -22.13 -8.20
N VAL A 178 -9.21 -22.20 -7.48
CA VAL A 178 -10.06 -21.04 -7.20
C VAL A 178 -9.38 -20.27 -6.07
N ASP A 179 -9.12 -18.98 -6.29
CA ASP A 179 -8.75 -18.07 -5.21
C ASP A 179 -9.90 -18.05 -4.19
N ARG A 180 -9.67 -18.70 -3.04
CA ARG A 180 -10.63 -18.72 -1.91
C ARG A 180 -10.52 -17.44 -1.07
N GLY A 181 -9.66 -16.51 -1.47
CA GLY A 181 -9.55 -15.19 -0.87
C GLY A 181 -10.87 -14.46 -0.95
N THR A 182 -11.42 -14.10 0.21
CA THR A 182 -12.54 -13.16 0.30
C THR A 182 -12.08 -11.71 0.10
N TRP A 183 -10.84 -11.48 -0.34
CA TRP A 183 -10.21 -10.17 -0.43
C TRP A 183 -9.69 -9.94 -1.84
N THR A 184 -10.09 -8.83 -2.45
CA THR A 184 -9.72 -8.48 -3.82
C THR A 184 -9.00 -7.13 -3.82
N PRO A 185 -7.86 -6.99 -4.53
CA PRO A 185 -7.19 -5.71 -4.65
C PRO A 185 -8.08 -4.73 -5.45
N VAL A 186 -8.39 -3.58 -4.85
CA VAL A 186 -9.26 -2.55 -5.44
C VAL A 186 -8.51 -1.30 -5.85
N GLY A 187 -7.30 -1.08 -5.32
CA GLY A 187 -6.51 0.10 -5.66
C GLY A 187 -5.27 0.26 -4.80
N ARG A 188 -4.69 1.45 -4.85
CA ARG A 188 -3.54 1.88 -4.05
C ARG A 188 -3.89 3.06 -3.15
N ASP A 189 -3.25 3.12 -1.98
CA ASP A 189 -3.40 4.21 -1.00
C ASP A 189 -2.15 5.10 -1.02
N GLU A 190 -2.09 6.01 -1.99
CA GLU A 190 -0.94 6.91 -2.19
C GLU A 190 -0.69 7.83 -0.99
N ALA A 191 -1.74 8.23 -0.27
CA ALA A 191 -1.62 9.07 0.92
C ALA A 191 -0.87 8.33 2.04
N THR A 192 -1.20 7.05 2.25
CA THR A 192 -0.52 6.21 3.22
C THR A 192 0.91 5.88 2.78
N GLU A 193 1.15 5.64 1.49
CA GLU A 193 2.50 5.47 0.92
C GLU A 193 3.40 6.66 1.27
N GLN A 194 2.94 7.87 0.95
CA GLN A 194 3.68 9.10 1.19
C GLN A 194 3.84 9.40 2.69
N ARG A 195 2.87 9.02 3.53
CA ARG A 195 2.97 9.13 4.98
C ARG A 195 4.05 8.21 5.55
N ILE A 196 4.09 6.94 5.10
CA ILE A 196 5.10 5.96 5.50
C ILE A 196 6.48 6.44 5.06
N LEU A 197 6.63 6.82 3.79
CA LEU A 197 7.90 7.32 3.26
C LEU A 197 8.36 8.57 4.01
N GLY A 198 7.50 9.56 4.21
CA GLY A 198 7.86 10.76 4.98
C GLY A 198 8.23 10.48 6.45
N LEU A 199 7.75 9.39 7.04
CA LEU A 199 8.19 8.97 8.39
C LEU A 199 9.55 8.27 8.36
N ILE A 200 9.80 7.43 7.36
CA ILE A 200 11.08 6.75 7.17
C ILE A 200 12.18 7.76 6.86
N GLU A 201 11.94 8.70 5.93
CA GLU A 201 12.87 9.78 5.58
C GLU A 201 13.31 10.57 6.82
N ARG A 202 12.33 10.99 7.65
CA ARG A 202 12.60 11.71 8.90
C ARG A 202 13.39 10.88 9.92
N ALA A 203 13.20 9.57 9.93
CA ALA A 203 13.88 8.66 10.87
C ALA A 203 15.31 8.31 10.41
N ILE A 204 15.58 8.27 9.11
CA ILE A 204 16.93 8.10 8.56
C ILE A 204 17.79 9.34 8.84
N GLY A 205 17.19 10.53 8.80
CA GLY A 205 17.84 11.81 9.08
C GLY A 205 18.43 12.48 7.82
N PRO A 206 18.85 13.75 7.91
CA PRO A 206 19.28 14.55 6.76
C PRO A 206 20.70 14.16 6.31
N THR A 207 20.82 13.07 5.57
CA THR A 207 21.99 12.78 4.70
C THR A 207 21.56 12.47 3.25
N GLY A 208 20.26 12.32 2.96
CA GLY A 208 19.73 12.04 1.62
C GLY A 208 19.29 13.31 0.89
N ALA A 209 19.97 13.63 -0.21
CA ALA A 209 19.53 14.67 -1.13
C ALA A 209 18.11 14.36 -1.65
N ARG A 210 17.22 15.34 -1.51
CA ARG A 210 15.88 15.33 -2.08
C ARG A 210 16.00 15.15 -3.60
N VAL A 211 15.44 14.08 -4.16
CA VAL A 211 15.33 13.94 -5.62
C VAL A 211 14.15 14.80 -6.04
N ASP A 212 14.41 16.08 -6.28
CA ASP A 212 13.41 17.00 -6.80
C ASP A 212 13.05 16.59 -8.23
N LYS A 213 11.77 16.30 -8.46
CA LYS A 213 11.22 16.07 -9.80
C LYS A 213 11.50 17.31 -10.67
N LYS A 214 12.27 17.13 -11.75
CA LYS A 214 12.41 18.18 -12.77
C LYS A 214 11.05 18.35 -13.48
N PRO A 215 10.58 19.59 -13.72
CA PRO A 215 9.29 19.87 -14.34
C PRO A 215 9.14 19.28 -15.75
#